data_AF-A0A0G0JEH4-F1
#
_entry.id   AF-A0A0G0JEH4-F1
#
_cell.length_a   1.000
_cell.length_b   1.000
_cell.length_c   1.000
_cell.angle_alpha   90.00
_cell.angle_beta   90.00
_cell.angle_gamma   90.00
#
_symmetry.space_group_name_H-M   'P 1'
#
loop_
_entity.id
_entity.type
_entity.pdbx_description
1 polymer ?
#
loop_
_entity_poly.entity_id
_entity_poly.type
_entity_poly.pdbx_seq_one_letter_code
_entity_poly.pdbx_strand_id
1 'polypeptide(L)'
;MDYFDDTLKTNILLSLIGISMNTTMPIINRIELYYHIHQLDTRFDKKIPVKVYFVIPYLAYFPYLFGGWTYLGLSKSDNFMEFVFSMGVMGLITGLVNLIFPTRAPRAYIYGKNVFSRLIKWHYSLNRPLTAFPSLHVAHAICLTIFFVMEVPELTAFWIALPVLIALSTLFTKEHYVLDVVGGIVLGLAVPVVFLAL
;
A
#
# COMPACT_ATOMS: atom_id res chain seq x y z
N MET A 1 33.52 14.53 -5.79
CA MET A 1 33.13 13.53 -4.78
C MET A 1 32.02 14.06 -3.88
N ASP A 2 32.05 15.35 -3.52
CA ASP A 2 31.03 16.02 -2.69
C ASP A 2 29.59 16.03 -3.27
N TYR A 3 29.42 16.32 -4.57
CA TYR A 3 28.08 16.32 -5.19
C TYR A 3 27.35 14.96 -5.08
N PHE A 4 28.10 13.85 -5.12
CA PHE A 4 27.52 12.51 -5.05
C PHE A 4 27.02 12.15 -3.65
N ASP A 5 27.62 12.74 -2.61
CA ASP A 5 27.23 12.57 -1.21
C ASP A 5 25.97 13.42 -0.90
N ASP A 6 25.89 14.62 -1.49
CA ASP A 6 24.78 15.54 -1.25
C ASP A 6 23.44 15.05 -1.81
N THR A 7 23.40 14.47 -3.01
CA THR A 7 22.15 13.88 -3.54
C THR A 7 21.64 12.74 -2.65
N LEU A 8 22.54 11.90 -2.16
CA LEU A 8 22.16 10.77 -1.30
C LEU A 8 21.63 11.27 0.05
N LYS A 9 22.29 12.28 0.66
CA LYS A 9 21.78 12.93 1.87
C LYS A 9 20.39 13.53 1.66
N THR A 10 20.16 14.20 0.53
CA THR A 10 18.83 14.71 0.17
C THR A 10 17.82 13.58 0.05
N ASN A 11 18.15 12.49 -0.63
CA ASN A 11 17.24 11.34 -0.78
C ASN A 11 16.92 10.67 0.57
N ILE A 12 17.89 10.60 1.47
CA ILE A 12 17.66 10.12 2.84
C ILE A 12 16.71 11.08 3.57
N LEU A 13 16.94 12.39 3.51
CA LEU A 13 16.09 13.39 4.15
C LEU A 13 14.65 13.33 3.61
N LEU A 14 14.49 13.28 2.28
CA LEU A 14 13.19 13.11 1.63
C LEU A 14 12.51 11.82 2.09
N SER A 15 13.25 10.71 2.17
CA SER A 15 12.71 9.43 2.65
C SER A 15 12.19 9.53 4.08
N LEU A 16 12.93 10.20 4.98
CA LEU A 16 12.48 10.42 6.36
C LEU A 16 11.18 11.25 6.40
N ILE A 17 11.07 12.27 5.55
CA ILE A 17 9.85 13.08 5.41
C ILE A 17 8.70 12.20 4.91
N GLY A 18 8.86 11.48 3.81
CA GLY A 18 7.82 10.62 3.24
C GLY A 18 7.36 9.50 4.17
N ILE A 19 8.30 8.88 4.91
CA ILE A 19 7.98 7.88 5.94
C ILE A 19 7.17 8.52 7.06
N SER A 20 7.55 9.71 7.54
CA SER A 20 6.82 10.40 8.62
C SER A 20 5.35 10.65 8.25
N MET A 21 5.07 11.01 6.99
CA MET A 21 3.70 11.24 6.48
C MET A 21 2.84 9.98 6.52
N ASN A 22 3.45 8.80 6.41
CA ASN A 22 2.77 7.50 6.45
C ASN A 22 2.56 6.93 7.86
N THR A 23 3.16 7.54 8.90
CA THR A 23 2.98 7.10 10.30
C THR A 23 1.59 7.40 10.87
N THR A 24 0.78 8.19 10.15
CA THR A 24 -0.60 8.51 10.50
C THR A 24 -1.47 7.25 10.64
N MET A 25 -1.24 6.23 9.80
CA MET A 25 -2.05 5.02 9.78
C MET A 25 -1.94 4.15 11.05
N PRO A 26 -0.73 3.79 11.52
CA PRO A 26 -0.57 3.11 12.81
C PRO A 26 -1.18 3.88 13.99
N ILE A 27 -1.16 5.22 13.94
CA ILE A 27 -1.73 6.07 14.99
C ILE A 27 -3.25 6.00 14.95
N ILE A 28 -3.86 6.21 13.78
CA ILE A 28 -5.32 6.13 13.59
C ILE A 28 -5.85 4.76 14.01
N ASN A 29 -5.14 3.68 13.70
CA ASN A 29 -5.57 2.33 14.07
C ASN A 29 -5.53 2.05 15.59
N ARG A 30 -4.90 2.92 16.37
CA ARG A 30 -4.85 2.87 17.85
C ARG A 30 -5.84 3.83 18.50
N ILE A 31 -6.38 4.79 17.77
CA ILE A 31 -7.41 5.70 18.28
C ILE A 31 -8.74 4.95 18.31
N GLU A 32 -9.39 4.89 19.46
CA GLU A 32 -10.76 4.41 19.57
C GLU A 32 -11.71 5.47 19.03
N LEU A 33 -12.00 5.35 17.74
CA LEU A 33 -13.04 6.13 17.08
C LEU A 33 -14.41 5.56 17.50
N TYR A 34 -15.13 6.26 18.38
CA TYR A 34 -16.49 5.92 18.84
C TYR A 34 -17.57 6.20 17.77
N TYR A 35 -17.22 6.11 16.48
CA TYR A 35 -18.10 6.39 15.36
C TYR A 35 -18.68 5.11 14.75
N HIS A 36 -19.73 5.27 13.94
CA HIS A 36 -20.27 4.20 13.13
C HIS A 36 -19.20 3.71 12.13
N ILE A 37 -18.85 2.43 12.20
CA ILE A 37 -17.86 1.82 11.30
C ILE A 37 -18.57 1.34 10.04
N HIS A 38 -18.11 1.80 8.88
CA HIS A 38 -18.73 1.48 7.59
C HIS A 38 -18.23 0.13 7.06
N GLN A 39 -19.09 -0.55 6.31
CA GLN A 39 -18.74 -1.72 5.52
C GLN A 39 -19.02 -1.39 4.06
N LEU A 40 -18.07 -1.66 3.18
CA LEU A 40 -18.17 -1.37 1.76
C LEU A 40 -18.39 -2.65 0.95
N ASP A 41 -19.10 -3.62 1.54
CA ASP A 41 -19.34 -4.89 0.88
C ASP A 41 -20.25 -4.73 -0.34
N THR A 42 -19.85 -5.40 -1.42
CA THR A 42 -20.66 -5.49 -2.64
C THR A 42 -21.10 -6.92 -2.88
N ARG A 43 -21.96 -7.12 -3.88
CA ARG A 43 -22.33 -8.47 -4.34
C ARG A 43 -21.13 -9.27 -4.87
N PHE A 44 -20.06 -8.60 -5.29
CA PHE A 44 -18.84 -9.24 -5.76
C PHE A 44 -18.02 -9.80 -4.59
N ASP A 45 -17.92 -9.09 -3.47
CA ASP A 45 -17.14 -9.49 -2.30
C ASP A 45 -17.61 -10.82 -1.69
N LYS A 46 -18.93 -11.08 -1.78
CA LYS A 46 -19.57 -12.33 -1.36
C LYS A 46 -19.12 -13.54 -2.17
N LYS A 47 -18.66 -13.34 -3.41
CA LYS A 47 -18.18 -14.40 -4.31
C LYS A 47 -16.69 -14.67 -4.18
N ILE A 48 -15.94 -13.80 -3.50
CA ILE A 48 -14.49 -13.94 -3.34
C ILE A 48 -14.24 -14.87 -2.13
N PRO A 49 -13.69 -16.09 -2.31
CA PRO A 49 -13.38 -16.96 -1.19
C PRO A 49 -12.10 -16.52 -0.48
N VAL A 50 -11.95 -16.91 0.79
CA VAL A 50 -10.65 -16.79 1.46
C VAL A 50 -9.68 -17.80 0.86
N LYS A 51 -8.49 -17.36 0.46
CA LYS A 51 -7.40 -18.23 0.00
C LYS A 51 -6.14 -17.92 0.80
N VAL A 52 -5.91 -18.68 1.88
CA VAL A 52 -4.87 -18.38 2.88
C VAL A 52 -3.45 -18.28 2.30
N TYR A 53 -3.14 -18.95 1.19
CA TYR A 53 -1.82 -18.90 0.55
C TYR A 53 -1.53 -17.55 -0.12
N PHE A 54 -2.55 -16.73 -0.41
CA PHE A 54 -2.37 -15.35 -0.87
C PHE A 54 -1.79 -14.42 0.22
N VAL A 55 -1.64 -14.90 1.46
CA VAL A 55 -0.86 -14.16 2.47
C VAL A 55 0.59 -13.92 2.01
N ILE A 56 1.15 -14.78 1.16
CA ILE A 56 2.51 -14.61 0.63
C ILE A 56 2.62 -13.38 -0.27
N PRO A 57 1.87 -13.25 -1.39
CA PRO A 57 1.91 -12.02 -2.19
C PRO A 57 1.45 -10.79 -1.40
N TYR A 58 0.52 -10.96 -0.46
CA TYR A 58 0.09 -9.86 0.41
C TYR A 58 1.25 -9.33 1.27
N LEU A 59 2.06 -10.20 1.87
CA LEU A 59 3.22 -9.78 2.65
C LEU A 59 4.43 -9.40 1.77
N ALA A 60 4.52 -9.93 0.55
CA ALA A 60 5.53 -9.55 -0.43
C ALA A 60 5.43 -8.07 -0.85
N TYR A 61 4.28 -7.43 -0.59
CA TYR A 61 4.14 -5.98 -0.64
C TYR A 61 5.23 -5.25 0.15
N PHE A 62 5.60 -5.71 1.36
CA PHE A 62 6.57 -4.99 2.18
C PHE A 62 7.99 -5.00 1.57
N PRO A 63 8.55 -6.15 1.14
CA PRO A 63 9.77 -6.16 0.34
C PRO A 63 9.68 -5.33 -0.94
N TYR A 64 8.54 -5.37 -1.64
CA TYR A 64 8.36 -4.56 -2.85
C TYR A 64 8.43 -3.06 -2.52
N LEU A 65 7.64 -2.62 -1.54
CA LEU A 65 7.60 -1.24 -1.05
C LEU A 65 8.97 -0.73 -0.60
N PHE A 66 9.56 -1.39 0.42
CA PHE A 66 10.79 -0.91 1.02
C PHE A 66 12.00 -1.13 0.11
N GLY A 67 12.06 -2.27 -0.58
CA GLY A 67 13.11 -2.55 -1.54
C GLY A 67 13.08 -1.57 -2.71
N GLY A 68 11.90 -1.27 -3.25
CA GLY A 68 11.77 -0.31 -4.34
C GLY A 68 12.04 1.13 -3.93
N TRP A 69 11.57 1.54 -2.75
CA TRP A 69 11.91 2.85 -2.19
C TRP A 69 13.43 3.00 -2.02
N THR A 70 14.08 2.02 -1.40
CA THR A 70 15.54 2.02 -1.22
C THR A 70 16.26 2.01 -2.56
N TYR A 71 15.81 1.20 -3.52
CA TYR A 71 16.42 1.16 -4.85
C TYR A 71 16.35 2.52 -5.53
N LEU A 72 15.17 3.15 -5.65
CA LEU A 72 15.01 4.45 -6.29
C LEU A 72 15.83 5.56 -5.60
N GLY A 73 15.93 5.49 -4.27
CA GLY A 73 16.72 6.43 -3.49
C GLY A 73 18.23 6.27 -3.69
N LEU A 74 18.71 5.03 -3.79
CA LEU A 74 20.12 4.72 -4.01
C LEU A 74 20.54 4.83 -5.48
N SER A 75 19.64 4.55 -6.43
CA SER A 75 19.85 4.75 -7.87
C SER A 75 19.85 6.23 -8.23
N LYS A 76 19.33 7.08 -7.34
CA LYS A 76 19.19 8.53 -7.54
C LYS A 76 18.29 8.84 -8.73
N SER A 77 17.15 8.15 -8.79
CA SER A 77 16.14 8.37 -9.83
C SER A 77 15.83 9.86 -9.96
N ASP A 78 15.77 10.35 -11.20
CA ASP A 78 15.50 11.77 -11.49
C ASP A 78 14.15 12.22 -10.90
N ASN A 79 13.22 11.29 -10.71
CA ASN A 79 11.87 11.56 -10.19
C ASN A 79 11.69 11.09 -8.73
N PHE A 80 12.78 10.99 -7.96
CA PHE A 80 12.72 10.45 -6.59
C PHE A 80 11.88 11.32 -5.65
N MET A 81 11.90 12.64 -5.83
CA MET A 81 11.15 13.58 -5.01
C MET A 81 9.63 13.42 -5.24
N GLU A 82 9.23 13.35 -6.50
CA GLU A 82 7.86 13.11 -6.96
C GLU A 82 7.36 11.77 -6.41
N PHE A 83 8.19 10.73 -6.44
CA PHE A 83 7.89 9.44 -5.82
C PHE A 83 7.63 9.58 -4.33
N VAL A 84 8.57 10.16 -3.56
CA VAL A 84 8.45 10.32 -2.11
C VAL A 84 7.20 11.11 -1.73
N PHE A 85 6.94 12.23 -2.39
CA PHE A 85 5.76 13.05 -2.11
C PHE A 85 4.47 12.35 -2.52
N SER A 86 4.46 11.60 -3.63
CA SER A 86 3.31 10.78 -4.00
C SER A 86 2.98 9.75 -2.92
N MET A 87 3.99 9.02 -2.45
CA MET A 87 3.84 8.05 -1.35
C MET A 87 3.36 8.70 -0.06
N GLY A 88 3.92 9.85 0.30
CA GLY A 88 3.51 10.62 1.47
C GLY A 88 2.06 11.10 1.39
N VAL A 89 1.68 11.75 0.29
CA VAL A 89 0.34 12.32 0.08
C VAL A 89 -0.73 11.24 0.02
N MET A 90 -0.47 10.11 -0.64
CA MET A 90 -1.40 8.97 -0.60
C MET A 90 -1.63 8.46 0.83
N GLY A 91 -0.57 8.35 1.62
CA GLY A 91 -0.65 7.99 3.04
C GLY A 91 -1.52 8.97 3.84
N LEU A 92 -1.30 10.28 3.65
CA LEU A 92 -2.09 11.33 4.31
C LEU A 92 -3.56 11.31 3.89
N ILE A 93 -3.85 11.25 2.59
CA ILE A 93 -5.23 11.19 2.08
C ILE A 93 -5.95 9.98 2.67
N THR A 94 -5.32 8.80 2.59
CA THR A 94 -5.91 7.57 3.11
C THR A 94 -6.11 7.68 4.63
N GLY A 95 -5.18 8.29 5.35
CA GLY A 95 -5.28 8.49 6.80
C GLY A 95 -6.45 9.41 7.16
N LEU A 96 -6.57 10.54 6.49
CA LEU A 96 -7.68 11.47 6.67
C LEU A 96 -9.03 10.81 6.37
N VAL A 97 -9.13 10.05 5.27
CA VAL A 97 -10.34 9.30 4.94
C VAL A 97 -10.71 8.32 6.05
N ASN A 98 -9.75 7.55 6.58
CA ASN A 98 -10.04 6.59 7.65
C ASN A 98 -10.34 7.24 9.01
N LEU A 99 -9.91 8.49 9.23
CA LEU A 99 -10.26 9.26 10.41
C LEU A 99 -11.74 9.70 10.36
N ILE A 100 -12.20 10.20 9.21
CA ILE A 100 -13.56 10.74 9.04
C ILE A 100 -14.60 9.70 8.62
N PHE A 101 -14.14 8.64 7.95
CA PHE A 101 -14.95 7.57 7.36
C PHE A 101 -14.28 6.21 7.63
N PRO A 102 -14.27 5.75 8.91
CA PRO A 102 -13.64 4.48 9.25
C PRO A 102 -14.39 3.32 8.61
N THR A 103 -13.63 2.37 8.05
CA THR A 103 -14.17 1.25 7.29
C THR A 103 -13.60 -0.07 7.79
N ARG A 104 -14.45 -1.09 7.89
CA ARG A 104 -14.07 -2.41 8.39
C ARG A 104 -13.67 -3.34 7.26
N ALA A 105 -12.48 -3.93 7.35
CA ALA A 105 -12.06 -4.99 6.41
C ALA A 105 -12.90 -6.27 6.57
N PRO A 106 -13.15 -7.04 5.49
CA PRO A 106 -13.96 -8.27 5.51
C PRO A 106 -13.30 -9.50 6.15
N ARG A 107 -12.43 -9.31 7.14
CA ARG A 107 -11.60 -10.40 7.70
C ARG A 107 -12.45 -11.58 8.12
N ALA A 108 -12.11 -12.75 7.58
CA ALA A 108 -12.84 -13.99 7.82
C ALA A 108 -12.22 -14.78 8.97
N TYR A 109 -13.01 -15.65 9.62
CA TYR A 109 -12.43 -16.62 10.55
C TYR A 109 -11.63 -17.69 9.80
N ILE A 110 -10.40 -17.95 10.23
CA ILE A 110 -9.50 -18.90 9.57
C ILE A 110 -9.47 -20.24 10.33
N TYR A 111 -10.05 -21.29 9.75
CA TYR A 111 -10.12 -22.61 10.40
C TYR A 111 -8.81 -23.41 10.32
N GLY A 112 -8.01 -23.21 9.27
CA GLY A 112 -6.82 -24.03 8.99
C GLY A 112 -5.69 -23.91 10.02
N LYS A 113 -4.82 -24.92 10.06
CA LYS A 113 -3.64 -25.02 10.93
C LYS A 113 -2.29 -25.08 10.18
N ASN A 114 -2.32 -25.08 8.84
CA ASN A 114 -1.11 -25.10 8.02
C ASN A 114 -0.30 -23.79 8.15
N VAL A 115 0.92 -23.77 7.59
CA VAL A 115 1.83 -22.62 7.69
C VAL A 115 1.19 -21.31 7.21
N PHE A 116 0.49 -21.33 6.07
CA PHE A 116 -0.21 -20.15 5.53
C PHE A 116 -1.35 -19.69 6.43
N SER A 117 -2.10 -20.63 7.02
CA SER A 117 -3.19 -20.32 7.95
C SER A 117 -2.66 -19.69 9.24
N ARG A 118 -1.50 -20.14 9.74
CA ARG A 118 -0.84 -19.51 10.89
C ARG A 118 -0.33 -18.11 10.54
N LEU A 119 0.24 -17.95 9.36
CA LEU A 119 0.78 -16.67 8.90
C LEU A 119 -0.32 -15.61 8.72
N ILE A 120 -1.45 -15.95 8.11
CA ILE A 120 -2.57 -14.99 7.99
C ILE A 120 -3.21 -14.68 9.35
N LYS A 121 -3.31 -15.65 10.26
CA LYS A 121 -3.77 -15.41 11.65
C LYS A 121 -2.85 -14.46 12.40
N TRP A 122 -1.54 -14.68 12.29
CA TRP A 122 -0.54 -13.77 12.84
C TRP A 122 -0.71 -12.37 12.24
N HIS A 123 -0.83 -12.25 10.92
CA HIS A 123 -1.07 -10.96 10.27
C HIS A 123 -2.34 -10.27 10.81
N TYR A 124 -3.46 -10.98 10.88
CA TYR A 124 -4.72 -10.46 11.42
C TYR A 124 -4.60 -9.99 12.87
N SER A 125 -3.68 -10.56 13.65
CA SER A 125 -3.47 -10.18 15.05
C SER A 125 -2.67 -8.89 15.24
N LEU A 126 -1.93 -8.45 14.21
CA LEU A 126 -1.04 -7.27 14.32
C LEU A 126 -1.80 -5.94 14.41
N ASN A 127 -2.99 -5.87 13.80
CA ASN A 127 -3.69 -4.62 13.59
C ASN A 127 -5.20 -4.82 13.66
N ARG A 128 -5.94 -3.80 14.08
CA ARG A 128 -7.41 -3.81 13.99
C ARG A 128 -7.83 -3.65 12.50
N PRO A 129 -8.95 -4.24 12.07
CA PRO A 129 -9.42 -4.15 10.69
C PRO A 129 -10.25 -2.90 10.45
N LEU A 130 -9.80 -1.71 10.87
CA LEU A 130 -10.63 -0.48 10.90
C LEU A 130 -10.21 0.61 9.91
N THR A 131 -9.19 0.33 9.09
CA THR A 131 -8.63 1.29 8.14
C THR A 131 -8.57 0.70 6.72
N ALA A 132 -9.70 0.20 6.21
CA ALA A 132 -9.74 -0.57 4.97
C ALA A 132 -9.78 0.30 3.70
N PHE A 133 -10.49 1.41 3.70
CA PHE A 133 -10.72 2.23 2.50
C PHE A 133 -9.93 3.55 2.53
N PRO A 134 -9.32 3.97 1.41
CA PRO A 134 -8.95 3.17 0.23
C PRO A 134 -7.77 2.22 0.54
N SER A 135 -7.50 1.26 -0.34
CA SER A 135 -6.38 0.34 -0.14
C SER A 135 -5.03 1.01 -0.43
N LEU A 136 -4.33 1.42 0.64
CA LEU A 136 -2.99 2.00 0.54
C LEU A 136 -1.95 1.02 -0.03
N HIS A 137 -2.12 -0.29 0.22
CA HIS A 137 -1.27 -1.34 -0.36
C HIS A 137 -1.31 -1.30 -1.90
N VAL A 138 -2.51 -1.17 -2.46
CA VAL A 138 -2.72 -1.10 -3.91
C VAL A 138 -2.22 0.23 -4.47
N ALA A 139 -2.51 1.35 -3.79
CA ALA A 139 -2.07 2.67 -4.20
C ALA A 139 -0.53 2.78 -4.28
N HIS A 140 0.16 2.36 -3.23
CA HIS A 140 1.62 2.31 -3.18
C HIS A 140 2.22 1.37 -4.22
N ALA A 141 1.64 0.18 -4.41
CA ALA A 141 2.15 -0.77 -5.38
C ALA A 141 2.07 -0.22 -6.83
N ILE A 142 0.99 0.48 -7.16
CA ILE A 142 0.82 1.12 -8.47
C ILE A 142 1.78 2.30 -8.64
N CYS A 143 1.88 3.17 -7.63
CA CYS A 143 2.84 4.28 -7.64
C CYS A 143 4.25 3.77 -7.90
N LEU A 144 4.70 2.78 -7.13
CA LEU A 144 6.03 2.20 -7.28
C LEU A 144 6.23 1.57 -8.67
N THR A 145 5.19 0.96 -9.24
CA THR A 145 5.21 0.43 -10.62
C THR A 145 5.44 1.54 -11.65
N ILE A 146 4.79 2.70 -11.51
CA ILE A 146 4.97 3.83 -12.44
C ILE A 146 6.43 4.27 -12.47
N PHE A 147 7.03 4.53 -11.31
CA PHE A 147 8.44 4.95 -11.23
C PHE A 147 9.40 3.85 -11.70
N PHE A 148 9.13 2.58 -11.41
CA PHE A 148 9.96 1.49 -11.92
C PHE A 148 9.88 1.29 -13.43
N VAL A 149 8.73 1.54 -14.06
CA VAL A 149 8.61 1.49 -15.52
C VAL A 149 9.43 2.62 -16.17
N MET A 150 9.54 3.78 -15.52
CA MET A 150 10.39 4.87 -15.99
C MET A 150 11.90 4.58 -15.80
N GLU A 151 12.26 4.00 -14.66
CA GLU A 151 13.66 3.74 -14.28
C GLU A 151 14.24 2.46 -14.92
N VAL A 152 13.43 1.41 -15.04
CA VAL A 152 13.83 0.07 -15.52
C VAL A 152 12.78 -0.48 -16.51
N PRO A 153 12.66 0.13 -17.70
CA PRO A 153 11.59 -0.15 -18.66
C PRO A 153 11.65 -1.58 -19.23
N GLU A 154 12.80 -2.24 -19.24
CA GLU A 154 12.98 -3.60 -19.75
C GLU A 154 12.17 -4.64 -18.96
N LEU A 155 11.81 -4.31 -17.71
CA LEU A 155 11.03 -5.16 -16.81
C LEU A 155 9.58 -4.69 -16.64
N THR A 156 9.07 -3.85 -17.55
CA THR A 156 7.70 -3.28 -17.48
C THR A 156 6.62 -4.32 -17.20
N ALA A 157 6.63 -5.46 -17.91
CA ALA A 157 5.64 -6.52 -17.70
C ALA A 157 5.70 -7.12 -16.29
N PHE A 158 6.90 -7.24 -15.72
CA PHE A 158 7.09 -7.70 -14.35
C PHE A 158 6.55 -6.68 -13.35
N TRP A 159 6.89 -5.39 -13.53
CA TRP A 159 6.40 -4.33 -12.65
C TRP A 159 4.88 -4.22 -12.65
N ILE A 160 4.24 -4.31 -13.82
CA ILE A 160 2.77 -4.26 -13.94
C ILE A 160 2.09 -5.48 -13.29
N ALA A 161 2.73 -6.65 -13.28
CA ALA A 161 2.15 -7.85 -12.67
C ALA A 161 2.07 -7.76 -11.14
N LEU A 162 3.00 -7.06 -10.49
CA LEU A 162 3.07 -6.95 -9.02
C LEU A 162 1.85 -6.27 -8.38
N PRO A 163 1.41 -5.06 -8.78
CA PRO A 163 0.23 -4.43 -8.19
C PRO A 163 -1.04 -5.22 -8.44
N VAL A 164 -1.16 -5.92 -9.57
CA VAL A 164 -2.29 -6.83 -9.84
C VAL A 164 -2.28 -7.99 -8.84
N LEU A 165 -1.14 -8.63 -8.64
CA LEU A 165 -1.00 -9.73 -7.69
C LEU A 165 -1.25 -9.26 -6.25
N ILE A 166 -0.75 -8.09 -5.87
CA ILE A 166 -1.00 -7.47 -4.56
C ILE A 166 -2.49 -7.16 -4.39
N ALA A 167 -3.15 -6.52 -5.36
CA ALA A 167 -4.58 -6.23 -5.32
C ALA A 167 -5.44 -7.49 -5.22
N LEU A 168 -5.11 -8.55 -5.96
CA LEU A 168 -5.81 -9.83 -5.82
C LEU A 168 -5.56 -10.45 -4.45
N SER A 169 -4.34 -10.33 -3.92
CA SER A 169 -3.98 -10.88 -2.63
C SER A 169 -4.80 -10.24 -1.51
N THR A 170 -5.03 -8.93 -1.53
CA THR A 170 -5.81 -8.24 -0.49
C THR A 170 -7.26 -8.73 -0.42
N LEU A 171 -7.85 -9.03 -1.58
CA LEU A 171 -9.21 -9.55 -1.69
C LEU A 171 -9.28 -10.99 -1.16
N PHE A 172 -8.33 -11.85 -1.55
CA PHE A 172 -8.30 -13.25 -1.15
C PHE A 172 -7.87 -13.46 0.31
N THR A 173 -7.09 -12.54 0.88
CA THR A 173 -6.77 -12.50 2.32
C THR A 173 -7.82 -11.75 3.12
N LYS A 174 -8.89 -11.24 2.49
CA LYS A 174 -9.97 -10.51 3.16
C LYS A 174 -9.51 -9.31 3.98
N GLU A 175 -8.44 -8.65 3.54
CA GLU A 175 -8.00 -7.36 4.10
C GLU A 175 -8.75 -6.19 3.46
N HIS A 176 -9.33 -6.40 2.27
CA HIS A 176 -10.01 -5.34 1.53
C HIS A 176 -11.26 -5.86 0.79
N TYR A 177 -12.24 -4.98 0.64
CA TYR A 177 -13.33 -5.10 -0.33
C TYR A 177 -12.87 -4.66 -1.73
N VAL A 178 -13.66 -5.01 -2.75
CA VAL A 178 -13.42 -4.55 -4.14
C VAL A 178 -13.40 -3.02 -4.23
N LEU A 179 -14.27 -2.32 -3.49
CA LEU A 179 -14.29 -0.86 -3.49
C LEU A 179 -13.01 -0.25 -2.90
N ASP A 180 -12.41 -0.88 -1.89
CA ASP A 180 -11.12 -0.44 -1.34
C ASP A 180 -10.01 -0.54 -2.37
N VAL A 181 -10.01 -1.63 -3.16
CA VAL A 181 -9.05 -1.83 -4.26
C VAL A 181 -9.26 -0.79 -5.36
N VAL A 182 -10.49 -0.51 -5.75
CA VAL A 182 -10.80 0.55 -6.74
C VAL A 182 -10.33 1.91 -6.24
N GLY A 183 -10.59 2.26 -4.98
CA GLY A 183 -10.10 3.49 -4.37
C GLY A 183 -8.56 3.57 -4.37
N GLY A 184 -7.90 2.44 -4.08
CA GLY A 184 -6.44 2.34 -4.14
C GLY A 184 -5.89 2.52 -5.56
N ILE A 185 -6.55 1.97 -6.58
CA ILE A 185 -6.20 2.15 -7.99
C ILE A 185 -6.31 3.63 -8.40
N VAL A 186 -7.43 4.26 -8.08
CA VAL A 186 -7.66 5.68 -8.40
C VAL A 186 -6.59 6.54 -7.76
N LEU A 187 -6.31 6.32 -6.47
CA LEU A 187 -5.31 7.10 -5.73
C LEU A 187 -3.89 6.86 -6.28
N GLY A 188 -3.52 5.60 -6.52
CA GLY A 188 -2.21 5.19 -7.03
C GLY A 188 -1.92 5.62 -8.46
N LEU A 189 -2.94 5.91 -9.26
CA LEU A 189 -2.77 6.50 -10.59
C LEU A 189 -2.78 8.04 -10.54
N ALA A 190 -3.74 8.63 -9.84
CA ALA A 190 -3.96 10.07 -9.88
C ALA A 190 -2.84 10.87 -9.21
N VAL A 191 -2.42 10.47 -8.01
CA VAL A 191 -1.43 11.23 -7.23
C VAL A 191 -0.07 11.32 -7.94
N PRO A 192 0.58 10.21 -8.34
CA PRO A 192 1.87 10.31 -9.02
C PRO A 192 1.80 11.02 -10.37
N VAL A 193 0.70 10.89 -11.12
CA VAL A 193 0.52 11.63 -12.38
C VAL A 193 0.48 13.14 -12.13
N VAL A 194 -0.17 13.59 -11.05
CA VAL A 194 -0.16 15.02 -10.68
C VAL A 194 1.26 15.48 -10.36
N PHE A 195 2.01 14.74 -9.54
CA PHE A 195 3.38 15.13 -9.19
C PHE A 195 4.34 15.13 -10.38
N LEU A 196 4.20 14.17 -11.31
CA LEU A 196 5.00 14.11 -12.53
C LEU A 196 4.65 15.22 -13.55
N ALA A 197 3.54 15.94 -13.35
CA ALA A 197 3.09 16.99 -14.25
C ALA A 197 3.40 18.42 -13.72
N LEU A 198 3.93 18.54 -12.49
CA LEU A 198 4.35 19.81 -11.88
C LEU A 198 5.80 20.13 -12.24
#